data_AF-A0A845G5G4-F1
#
_entry.id   AF-A0A845G5G4-F1
#
_cell.length_a   1.000
_cell.length_b   1.000
_cell.length_c   1.000
_cell.angle_alpha   90.00
_cell.angle_beta   90.00
_cell.angle_gamma   90.00
#
_symmetry.space_group_name_H-M   'P 1'
#
loop_
_entity.id
_entity.type
_entity.pdbx_description
1 polymer ?
#
loop_
_entity_poly.entity_id
_entity_poly.type
_entity_poly.pdbx_seq_one_letter_code
_entity_poly.pdbx_strand_id
1 'polypeptide(L)'
;MKIFLRVAALAVAASLSACATQAPAPHVAAQAPQQWQAPLPHNGSQADLATWWSHQADALLVQLIESAQAVSPTVATAGSRIAQSRAERVA
;
A
#
# COMPACT_ATOMS: atom_id res chain seq x y z
N MET A 1 -14.57 7.51 48.94
CA MET A 1 -13.58 6.64 48.26
C MET A 1 -14.02 6.20 46.86
N LYS A 2 -15.20 5.61 46.67
CA LYS A 2 -15.68 5.12 45.34
C LYS A 2 -15.83 6.22 44.27
N ILE A 3 -16.22 7.44 44.65
CA ILE A 3 -16.38 8.58 43.71
C ILE A 3 -15.03 9.08 43.20
N PHE A 4 -14.02 9.18 44.06
CA PHE A 4 -12.67 9.57 43.67
C PHE A 4 -12.02 8.54 42.74
N LEU A 5 -12.29 7.24 42.96
CA LEU A 5 -11.82 6.17 42.09
C LEU A 5 -12.43 6.26 40.67
N ARG A 6 -13.72 6.61 40.57
CA ARG A 6 -14.42 6.79 39.28
C ARG A 6 -13.91 8.01 38.51
N VAL A 7 -13.67 9.13 39.21
CA VAL A 7 -13.13 10.34 38.61
C VAL A 7 -11.70 10.12 38.10
N ALA A 8 -10.86 9.43 38.88
CA ALA A 8 -9.51 9.07 38.46
C ALA A 8 -9.51 8.17 37.22
N ALA A 9 -10.40 7.15 37.17
CA ALA A 9 -10.52 6.27 36.01
C ALA A 9 -10.95 7.02 34.74
N LEU A 10 -11.90 7.97 34.86
CA LEU A 10 -12.34 8.78 33.73
C LEU A 10 -11.22 9.69 33.21
N ALA A 11 -10.45 10.32 34.10
CA ALA A 11 -9.34 11.18 33.73
C ALA A 11 -8.23 10.42 32.99
N VAL A 12 -7.91 9.20 33.45
CA VAL A 12 -6.95 8.32 32.77
C VAL A 12 -7.46 7.92 31.39
N ALA A 13 -8.73 7.51 31.25
CA ALA A 13 -9.31 7.16 29.96
C ALA A 13 -9.31 8.35 28.98
N ALA A 14 -9.64 9.56 29.45
CA ALA A 14 -9.59 10.77 28.65
C ALA A 14 -8.16 11.11 28.19
N SER A 15 -7.17 10.99 29.08
CA SER A 15 -5.76 11.24 28.73
C SER A 15 -5.19 10.26 27.71
N LEU A 16 -5.62 8.98 27.74
CA LEU A 16 -5.18 7.96 26.77
C LEU A 16 -5.78 8.17 25.38
N SER A 17 -7.02 8.68 25.31
CA SER A 17 -7.69 8.96 24.03
C SER A 17 -7.03 10.09 23.22
N ALA A 18 -6.25 10.96 23.88
CA ALA A 18 -5.52 12.03 23.23
C ALA A 18 -4.38 11.53 22.31
N CYS A 19 -3.90 10.29 22.49
CA CYS A 19 -2.87 9.68 21.62
C CYS A 19 -3.45 8.98 20.38
N ALA A 20 -4.78 8.90 20.24
CA ALA A 20 -5.44 8.15 19.16
C ALA A 20 -6.05 9.05 18.05
N THR A 21 -5.78 10.35 18.06
CA THR A 21 -6.58 11.34 17.30
C THR A 21 -6.15 11.58 15.85
N GLN A 22 -5.24 10.77 15.28
CA GLN A 22 -4.83 10.99 13.89
C GLN A 22 -5.88 10.41 12.94
N ALA A 23 -6.82 11.26 12.53
CA ALA A 23 -7.78 10.92 11.49
C ALA A 23 -7.03 10.56 10.18
N PRO A 24 -7.53 9.60 9.39
CA PRO A 24 -6.98 9.33 8.07
C PRO A 24 -6.93 10.63 7.25
N ALA A 25 -5.90 10.77 6.42
CA ALA A 25 -5.82 11.89 5.48
C ALA A 25 -7.13 11.97 4.66
N PRO A 26 -7.69 13.18 4.46
CA PRO A 26 -8.93 13.32 3.70
C PRO A 26 -8.74 12.76 2.29
N HIS A 27 -9.73 12.02 1.81
CA HIS A 27 -9.70 11.46 0.46
C HIS A 27 -9.79 12.59 -0.57
N VAL A 28 -8.78 12.69 -1.44
CA VAL A 28 -8.78 13.62 -2.58
C VAL A 28 -9.20 12.85 -3.82
N ALA A 29 -10.32 13.24 -4.42
CA ALA A 29 -10.76 12.63 -5.67
C ALA A 29 -9.81 12.99 -6.82
N ALA A 30 -9.30 11.99 -7.53
CA ALA A 30 -8.52 12.21 -8.74
C ALA A 30 -9.45 12.69 -9.88
N GLN A 31 -8.98 13.66 -10.67
CA GLN A 31 -9.65 14.10 -11.89
C GLN A 31 -9.30 13.14 -13.03
N ALA A 32 -9.93 11.96 -13.04
CA ALA A 32 -9.75 10.95 -14.08
C ALA A 32 -11.02 10.82 -14.95
N PRO A 33 -10.90 10.29 -16.19
CA PRO A 33 -12.07 9.87 -16.97
C PRO A 33 -12.95 8.90 -16.19
N GLN A 34 -14.27 8.95 -16.42
CA GLN A 34 -15.25 8.10 -15.73
C GLN A 34 -15.05 6.59 -15.99
N GLN A 35 -14.44 6.25 -17.12
CA GLN A 35 -14.18 4.88 -17.52
C GLN A 35 -12.93 4.80 -18.39
N TRP A 36 -12.36 3.61 -18.45
CA TRP A 36 -11.29 3.24 -19.36
C TRP A 36 -11.90 2.75 -20.69
N GLN A 37 -11.33 3.15 -21.84
CA GLN A 37 -11.90 2.85 -23.16
C GLN A 37 -11.30 1.60 -23.83
N ALA A 38 -10.36 0.89 -23.18
CA ALA A 38 -9.76 -0.33 -23.70
C ALA A 38 -10.04 -1.53 -22.78
N PRO A 39 -9.92 -2.78 -23.26
CA PRO A 39 -9.95 -3.94 -22.37
C PRO A 39 -8.85 -3.81 -21.30
N LEU A 40 -9.15 -4.14 -20.04
CA LEU A 40 -8.13 -4.14 -18.99
C LEU A 40 -7.13 -5.28 -19.29
N PRO A 41 -5.85 -4.98 -19.51
CA PRO A 41 -4.91 -5.97 -20.02
C PRO A 41 -4.49 -7.04 -18.99
N HIS A 42 -4.44 -6.70 -17.70
CA HIS A 42 -3.84 -7.58 -16.69
C HIS A 42 -4.44 -7.46 -15.28
N ASN A 43 -5.57 -6.76 -15.10
CA ASN A 43 -6.31 -6.64 -13.83
C ASN A 43 -5.48 -6.39 -12.54
N GLY A 44 -4.28 -5.79 -12.66
CA GLY A 44 -3.31 -5.65 -11.56
C GLY A 44 -2.59 -6.93 -11.11
N SER A 45 -2.77 -8.06 -11.79
CA SER A 45 -2.07 -9.33 -11.55
C SER A 45 -0.72 -9.37 -12.27
N GLN A 46 0.32 -9.81 -11.57
CA GLN A 46 1.65 -10.01 -12.16
C GLN A 46 1.66 -11.13 -13.21
N ALA A 47 0.91 -12.21 -12.95
CA ALA A 47 0.80 -13.34 -13.88
C ALA A 47 0.07 -12.93 -15.17
N ASP A 48 -1.00 -12.14 -15.03
CA ASP A 48 -1.78 -11.65 -16.17
C ASP A 48 -0.96 -10.63 -16.97
N LEU A 49 -0.10 -9.84 -16.31
CA LEU A 49 0.81 -8.90 -16.97
C LEU A 49 1.89 -9.63 -17.78
N ALA A 50 2.48 -10.70 -17.24
CA ALA A 50 3.43 -11.54 -17.99
C ALA A 50 2.75 -12.18 -19.20
N THR A 51 1.52 -12.69 -19.01
CA THR A 51 0.70 -13.24 -20.10
C THR A 51 0.41 -12.18 -21.16
N TRP A 52 0.04 -10.96 -20.75
CA TRP A 52 -0.21 -9.85 -21.67
C TRP A 52 1.02 -9.51 -22.52
N TRP A 53 2.21 -9.43 -21.91
CA TRP A 53 3.46 -9.21 -22.63
C TRP A 53 3.80 -10.36 -23.59
N SER A 54 3.43 -11.62 -23.27
CA SER A 54 3.67 -12.76 -24.17
C SER A 54 2.86 -12.71 -25.47
N HIS A 55 1.76 -11.94 -25.50
CA HIS A 55 1.00 -11.70 -26.71
C HIS A 55 1.66 -10.67 -27.66
N GLN A 56 2.65 -9.91 -27.19
CA GLN A 56 3.56 -9.19 -28.08
C GLN A 56 4.47 -10.22 -28.76
N ALA A 57 4.66 -10.13 -30.08
CA ALA A 57 5.35 -11.12 -30.90
C ALA A 57 6.89 -11.19 -30.69
N ASP A 58 7.34 -11.13 -29.44
CA ASP A 58 8.73 -11.17 -29.01
C ASP A 58 8.86 -11.97 -27.69
N ALA A 59 9.29 -13.23 -27.80
CA ALA A 59 9.48 -14.10 -26.65
C ALA A 59 10.73 -13.75 -25.82
N LEU A 60 11.69 -12.99 -26.38
CA LEU A 60 12.85 -12.51 -25.65
C LEU A 60 12.43 -11.36 -24.70
N LEU A 61 11.50 -10.51 -25.12
CA LEU A 61 10.98 -9.41 -24.30
C LEU A 61 10.47 -9.89 -22.94
N VAL A 62 9.64 -10.96 -22.91
CA VAL A 62 9.11 -11.52 -21.66
C VAL A 62 10.26 -11.97 -20.74
N GLN A 63 11.23 -12.69 -21.28
CA GLN A 63 12.40 -13.15 -20.51
C GLN A 63 13.22 -11.98 -19.96
N LEU A 64 13.41 -10.91 -20.75
CA LEU A 64 14.10 -9.70 -20.31
C LEU A 64 13.35 -8.97 -19.21
N ILE A 65 12.03 -8.87 -19.30
CA ILE A 65 11.18 -8.23 -18.29
C ILE A 65 11.22 -9.03 -16.98
N GLU A 66 11.11 -10.35 -17.04
CA GLU A 66 11.16 -11.21 -15.85
C GLU A 66 12.54 -11.19 -15.19
N SER A 67 13.60 -11.34 -15.98
CA SER A 67 14.98 -11.30 -15.47
C SER A 67 15.33 -9.93 -14.88
N ALA A 68 14.96 -8.83 -15.53
CA ALA A 68 15.18 -7.48 -15.02
C ALA A 68 14.45 -7.25 -13.69
N GLN A 69 13.18 -7.67 -13.57
CA GLN A 69 12.44 -7.55 -12.31
C GLN A 69 13.09 -8.37 -11.18
N ALA A 70 13.57 -9.59 -11.47
CA ALA A 70 14.19 -10.46 -10.48
C ALA A 70 15.50 -9.89 -9.91
N VAL A 71 16.30 -9.19 -10.72
CA VAL A 71 17.63 -8.70 -10.31
C VAL A 71 17.70 -7.18 -10.10
N SER A 72 16.60 -6.45 -10.29
CA SER A 72 16.60 -4.98 -10.24
C SER A 72 16.92 -4.43 -8.84
N PRO A 73 18.01 -3.66 -8.68
CA PRO A 73 18.33 -3.02 -7.41
C PRO A 73 17.30 -1.98 -6.97
N THR A 74 16.65 -1.30 -7.92
CA THR A 74 15.66 -0.25 -7.63
C THR A 74 14.36 -0.85 -7.11
N VAL A 75 13.92 -1.99 -7.68
CA VAL A 75 12.74 -2.74 -7.20
C VAL A 75 13.00 -3.32 -5.81
N ALA A 76 14.17 -3.94 -5.62
CA ALA A 76 14.56 -4.47 -4.31
C ALA A 76 14.60 -3.36 -3.24
N THR A 77 15.18 -2.20 -3.57
CA THR A 77 15.22 -1.03 -2.67
C THR A 77 13.82 -0.53 -2.34
N ALA A 78 12.91 -0.48 -3.31
CA ALA A 78 11.52 -0.09 -3.07
C ALA A 78 10.82 -1.05 -2.10
N GLY A 79 11.02 -2.37 -2.27
CA GLY A 79 10.52 -3.39 -1.35
C GLY A 79 11.01 -3.18 0.08
N SER A 80 12.32 -2.94 0.26
CA SER A 80 12.90 -2.66 1.59
C SER A 80 12.32 -1.41 2.23
N ARG A 81 12.12 -0.32 1.47
CA ARG A 81 11.51 0.92 1.98
C ARG A 81 10.07 0.72 2.44
N ILE A 82 9.29 -0.09 1.72
CA ILE A 82 7.92 -0.45 2.13
C ILE A 82 7.94 -1.27 3.42
N ALA A 83 8.83 -2.25 3.53
CA ALA A 83 8.97 -3.06 4.73
C ALA A 83 9.38 -2.21 5.94
N GLN A 84 10.34 -1.31 5.77
CA GLN A 84 10.77 -0.35 6.79
C GLN A 84 9.61 0.54 7.24
N SER A 85 8.87 1.16 6.32
CA SER A 85 7.72 2.01 6.64
C SER A 85 6.64 1.26 7.44
N ARG A 86 6.42 -0.02 7.15
CA ARG A 86 5.49 -0.86 7.92
C ARG A 86 6.00 -1.17 9.32
N ALA A 87 7.30 -1.43 9.48
CA ALA A 87 7.92 -1.66 10.77
C ALA A 87 7.86 -0.39 11.65
N GLU A 88 8.19 0.77 11.09
CA GLU A 88 8.11 2.08 11.77
C GLU A 88 6.69 2.46 12.19
N ARG A 89 5.66 1.97 11.47
CA ARG A 89 4.25 2.22 11.84
C ARG A 89 3.79 1.45 13.08
N VAL A 90 4.45 0.33 13.42
CA VAL A 90 4.05 -0.55 14.53
C VAL A 90 4.97 -0.40 15.75
N ALA A 91 6.19 0.10 15.57
CA ALA A 91 7.16 0.40 16.64
C ALA A 91 6.78 1.65 17.44
#